data_AF-A0A9P1HE68-F1
#
_entry.id   AF-A0A9P1HE68-F1
#
_cell.length_a   1.000
_cell.length_b   1.000
_cell.length_c   1.000
_cell.angle_alpha   90.00
_cell.angle_beta   90.00
_cell.angle_gamma   90.00
#
_symmetry.space_group_name_H-M   'P 1'
#
loop_
_entity.id
_entity.type
_entity.pdbx_description
1 polymer ?
#
loop_
_entity_poly.entity_id
_entity_poly.type
_entity_poly.pdbx_seq_one_letter_code
_entity_poly.pdbx_strand_id
1 'polypeptide(L)'
;MGTSVRSLTAMFAQIGSSSSKIHNLSSCNILLIGETGSGKSTLINYLTNYFKGGSLEKPRIAIPTKHYDATEEYQSTEKDLHDAKKSKTSECNTYGFIKGGCLYNFIDTPGLSDTEGTERDDQHITKIMTAAEKTGSMAGIIIVINGTVARATVNLRNTLVRLRSSVPDILLNNLVVVLTNCSVSTANFDLESLEPWTISEDNVFYMNNSAVSKPRQSWIDSKKLKAGLLRDWEDSMEEINSMILRVKTLGTVATDTFKEMRQKRNKIKSEITGILLEVKKLQDTQSKLSTAKSAHKEVTEN
;
A
#
# COMPACT_ATOMS: atom_id res chain seq x y z
N MET A 1 -14.42 -22.99 -9.08
CA MET A 1 -13.30 -23.44 -8.23
C MET A 1 -12.13 -23.77 -9.15
N GLY A 2 -11.06 -22.97 -9.21
CA GLY A 2 -9.97 -23.27 -10.16
C GLY A 2 -8.92 -22.20 -10.45
N THR A 3 -8.91 -21.06 -9.76
CA THR A 3 -7.99 -19.95 -10.08
C THR A 3 -6.83 -19.78 -9.09
N SER A 4 -6.90 -20.35 -7.87
CA SER A 4 -5.86 -20.15 -6.85
C SER A 4 -4.62 -21.05 -6.98
N VAL A 5 -4.67 -22.11 -7.80
CA VAL A 5 -3.57 -23.11 -7.88
C VAL A 5 -2.54 -22.76 -8.96
N ARG A 6 -2.90 -21.92 -9.94
CA ARG A 6 -2.03 -21.62 -11.10
C ARG A 6 -0.94 -20.57 -10.83
N SER A 7 -1.05 -19.76 -9.78
CA SER A 7 -0.01 -18.79 -9.40
C SER A 7 1.25 -19.50 -8.86
N LEU A 8 1.08 -20.59 -8.11
CA LEU A 8 2.19 -21.43 -7.64
C LEU A 8 2.86 -22.20 -8.79
N THR A 9 2.10 -22.61 -9.81
CA THR A 9 2.62 -23.36 -10.98
C THR A 9 3.63 -22.57 -11.80
N ALA A 10 3.46 -21.26 -11.94
CA ALA A 10 4.43 -20.41 -12.62
C ALA A 10 5.74 -20.25 -11.80
N MET A 11 5.65 -20.24 -10.48
CA MET A 11 6.80 -20.22 -9.57
C MET A 11 7.64 -21.52 -9.65
N PHE A 12 6.99 -22.66 -9.94
CA PHE A 12 7.65 -23.96 -10.10
C PHE A 12 8.47 -24.10 -11.39
N ALA A 13 8.19 -23.31 -12.44
CA ALA A 13 8.88 -23.44 -13.73
C ALA A 13 10.33 -22.94 -13.71
N GLN A 14 10.71 -22.12 -12.72
CA GLN A 14 12.07 -21.57 -12.58
C GLN A 14 13.01 -22.43 -11.73
N ILE A 15 12.53 -23.52 -11.13
CA ILE A 15 13.32 -24.37 -10.23
C ILE A 15 13.11 -25.84 -10.57
N GLY A 16 13.87 -26.32 -11.56
CA GLY A 16 14.12 -27.75 -11.69
C GLY A 16 14.75 -28.27 -10.40
N SER A 17 14.11 -29.26 -9.77
CA SER A 17 14.62 -30.10 -8.67
C SER A 17 14.66 -29.56 -7.23
N SER A 18 13.71 -28.73 -6.76
CA SER A 18 13.65 -28.38 -5.30
C SER A 18 12.25 -28.08 -4.74
N SER A 19 11.25 -28.91 -5.07
CA SER A 19 9.90 -28.78 -4.47
C SER A 19 9.89 -28.94 -2.93
N SER A 20 10.90 -29.64 -2.36
CA SER A 20 11.02 -29.87 -0.92
C SER A 20 11.64 -28.71 -0.11
N LYS A 21 12.24 -27.70 -0.74
CA LYS A 21 12.88 -26.56 -0.03
C LYS A 21 11.95 -25.37 0.21
N ILE A 22 10.83 -25.28 -0.51
CA ILE A 22 9.91 -24.12 -0.42
C ILE A 22 9.01 -24.20 0.83
N HIS A 23 8.70 -25.40 1.30
CA HIS A 23 7.83 -25.61 2.48
C HIS A 23 8.42 -25.13 3.82
N ASN A 24 9.69 -24.71 3.87
CA ASN A 24 10.37 -24.22 5.08
C ASN A 24 10.84 -22.75 4.99
N LEU A 25 10.43 -22.00 3.94
CA LEU A 25 10.78 -20.59 3.85
C LEU A 25 9.85 -19.76 4.75
N SER A 26 10.44 -18.87 5.56
CA SER A 26 9.65 -17.84 6.25
C SER A 26 9.08 -16.86 5.22
N SER A 27 7.78 -16.60 5.26
CA SER A 27 7.11 -15.66 4.35
C SER A 27 7.03 -14.26 4.97
N CYS A 28 7.33 -13.25 4.17
CA CYS A 28 7.28 -11.83 4.52
C CYS A 28 6.33 -11.13 3.54
N ASN A 29 5.03 -11.09 3.89
CA ASN A 29 4.00 -10.49 3.05
C ASN A 29 3.83 -9.00 3.37
N ILE A 30 3.97 -8.15 2.37
CA ILE A 30 4.06 -6.70 2.51
C ILE A 30 3.02 -6.07 1.60
N LEU A 31 2.15 -5.26 2.16
CA LEU A 31 1.10 -4.57 1.42
C LEU A 31 1.60 -3.21 0.94
N LEU A 32 1.46 -2.90 -0.35
CA LEU A 32 1.77 -1.57 -0.88
C LEU A 32 0.48 -0.76 -1.01
N ILE A 33 0.41 0.41 -0.39
CA ILE A 33 -0.70 1.35 -0.53
C ILE A 33 -0.18 2.71 -0.99
N GLY A 34 -1.00 3.46 -1.74
CA GLY A 34 -0.62 4.78 -2.22
C GLY A 34 -1.51 5.24 -3.36
N GLU A 35 -1.57 6.53 -3.59
CA GLU A 35 -2.37 7.12 -4.65
C GLU A 35 -1.91 6.68 -6.05
N THR A 36 -2.77 6.88 -7.05
CA THR A 36 -2.34 6.73 -8.45
C THR A 36 -1.22 7.72 -8.74
N GLY A 37 -0.13 7.26 -9.38
CA GLY A 37 1.04 8.10 -9.64
C GLY A 37 2.01 8.30 -8.46
N SER A 38 1.74 7.72 -7.28
CA SER A 38 2.67 7.76 -6.13
C SER A 38 3.98 7.00 -6.32
N GLY A 39 4.08 6.17 -7.36
CA GLY A 39 5.30 5.41 -7.67
C GLY A 39 5.31 3.94 -7.20
N LYS A 40 4.18 3.36 -6.80
CA LYS A 40 4.07 1.94 -6.38
C LYS A 40 4.66 0.96 -7.40
N SER A 41 4.22 1.01 -8.66
CA SER A 41 4.72 0.13 -9.73
C SER A 41 6.21 0.34 -9.98
N THR A 42 6.69 1.58 -9.81
CA THR A 42 8.11 1.90 -9.91
C THR A 42 8.91 1.30 -8.75
N LEU A 43 8.39 1.36 -7.52
CA LEU A 43 8.99 0.68 -6.36
C LEU A 43 9.08 -0.83 -6.59
N ILE A 44 8.05 -1.48 -7.15
CA ILE A 44 8.10 -2.91 -7.53
C ILE A 44 9.23 -3.19 -8.53
N ASN A 45 9.44 -2.32 -9.53
CA ASN A 45 10.54 -2.47 -10.47
C ASN A 45 11.91 -2.31 -9.78
N TYR A 46 12.06 -1.37 -8.86
CA TYR A 46 13.31 -1.24 -8.08
C TYR A 46 13.55 -2.44 -7.16
N LEU A 47 12.53 -2.94 -6.46
CA LEU A 47 12.58 -4.18 -5.70
C LEU A 47 13.01 -5.35 -6.59
N THR A 48 12.46 -5.44 -7.80
CA THR A 48 12.84 -6.45 -8.79
C THR A 48 14.33 -6.39 -9.13
N ASN A 49 14.88 -5.19 -9.31
CA ASN A 49 16.31 -5.00 -9.53
C ASN A 49 17.14 -5.41 -8.31
N TYR A 50 16.74 -5.00 -7.10
CA TYR A 50 17.41 -5.36 -5.86
C TYR A 50 17.44 -6.88 -5.63
N PHE A 51 16.32 -7.57 -5.85
CA PHE A 51 16.21 -9.01 -5.60
C PHE A 51 16.84 -9.87 -6.70
N LYS A 52 16.78 -9.42 -7.97
CA LYS A 52 17.28 -10.20 -9.12
C LYS A 52 18.63 -9.70 -9.66
N GLY A 53 19.28 -8.76 -8.98
CA GLY A 53 20.60 -8.24 -9.35
C GLY A 53 20.60 -7.52 -10.69
N GLY A 54 19.62 -6.64 -10.92
CA GLY A 54 19.62 -5.75 -12.08
C GLY A 54 20.60 -4.59 -11.93
N SER A 55 20.98 -3.96 -13.05
CA SER A 55 21.86 -2.79 -13.07
C SER A 55 21.23 -1.64 -13.84
N LEU A 56 21.77 -0.43 -13.67
CA LEU A 56 21.29 0.75 -14.39
C LEU A 56 21.28 0.56 -15.92
N GLU A 57 22.29 -0.08 -16.48
CA GLU A 57 22.40 -0.33 -17.93
C GLU A 57 21.49 -1.46 -18.42
N LYS A 58 21.14 -2.39 -17.54
CA LYS A 58 20.35 -3.57 -17.85
C LYS A 58 19.32 -3.82 -16.74
N PRO A 59 18.35 -2.92 -16.59
CA PRO A 59 17.37 -3.01 -15.52
C PRO A 59 16.44 -4.20 -15.76
N ARG A 60 16.04 -4.85 -14.67
CA ARG A 60 15.01 -5.89 -14.66
C ARG A 60 13.67 -5.27 -14.36
N ILE A 61 12.69 -5.52 -15.20
CA ILE A 61 11.39 -4.84 -15.19
C ILE A 61 10.30 -5.89 -14.99
N ALA A 62 9.56 -5.78 -13.89
CA ALA A 62 8.42 -6.63 -13.57
C ALA A 62 7.13 -6.05 -14.15
N ILE A 63 6.97 -4.74 -14.05
CA ILE A 63 5.81 -4.01 -14.54
C ILE A 63 6.27 -3.11 -15.69
N PRO A 64 5.73 -3.29 -16.91
CA PRO A 64 6.16 -2.50 -18.05
C PRO A 64 5.90 -1.01 -17.80
N THR A 65 6.78 -0.16 -18.31
CA THR A 65 6.65 1.30 -18.22
C THR A 65 6.58 1.90 -19.62
N LYS A 66 6.35 3.21 -19.70
CA LYS A 66 6.41 3.95 -20.98
C LYS A 66 7.72 3.73 -21.76
N HIS A 67 8.80 3.37 -21.09
CA HIS A 67 10.14 3.33 -21.67
C HIS A 67 10.80 1.96 -21.65
N TYR A 68 10.23 1.00 -20.92
CA TYR A 68 10.81 -0.32 -20.76
C TYR A 68 9.72 -1.40 -20.77
N ASP A 69 9.89 -2.40 -21.63
CA ASP A 69 9.08 -3.61 -21.60
C ASP A 69 9.41 -4.47 -20.38
N ALA A 70 8.47 -5.31 -19.98
CA ALA A 70 8.70 -6.28 -18.91
C ALA A 70 9.77 -7.30 -19.34
N THR A 71 10.80 -7.45 -18.52
CA THR A 71 11.86 -8.47 -18.72
C THR A 71 11.66 -9.68 -17.83
N GLU A 72 10.84 -9.53 -16.79
CA GLU A 72 10.53 -10.57 -15.82
C GLU A 72 9.07 -10.98 -15.96
N GLU A 73 8.82 -12.27 -16.09
CA GLU A 73 7.45 -12.78 -16.18
C GLU A 73 6.81 -12.82 -14.79
N TYR A 74 5.87 -11.91 -14.57
CA TYR A 74 4.88 -11.99 -13.50
C TYR A 74 3.50 -12.09 -14.13
N GLN A 75 2.55 -12.74 -13.46
CA GLN A 75 1.14 -12.70 -13.87
C GLN A 75 0.59 -11.30 -13.54
N SER A 76 0.94 -10.29 -14.35
CA SER A 76 0.35 -8.95 -14.27
C SER A 76 -0.87 -8.89 -15.19
N THR A 77 -2.00 -8.40 -14.66
CA THR A 77 -3.21 -8.09 -15.44
C THR A 77 -3.06 -6.83 -16.31
N GLU A 78 -1.92 -6.13 -16.24
CA GLU A 78 -1.63 -4.89 -16.98
C GLU A 78 -1.10 -5.14 -18.41
N LYS A 79 -1.84 -5.87 -19.25
CA LYS A 79 -1.43 -6.14 -20.65
C LYS A 79 -1.91 -5.09 -21.68
N ASP A 80 -2.51 -3.98 -21.26
CA ASP A 80 -3.04 -2.98 -22.21
C ASP A 80 -2.29 -1.63 -22.10
N LEU A 81 -1.11 -1.54 -22.73
CA LEU A 81 -0.31 -0.30 -22.81
C LEU A 81 -0.81 0.73 -23.84
N HIS A 82 -2.02 0.57 -24.39
CA HIS A 82 -2.57 1.51 -25.39
C HIS A 82 -3.49 2.59 -24.84
N ASP A 83 -3.83 2.59 -23.55
CA ASP A 83 -4.79 3.55 -22.99
C ASP A 83 -4.30 4.11 -21.62
N ALA A 84 -3.35 5.04 -21.67
CA ALA A 84 -2.77 5.73 -20.49
C ALA A 84 -3.78 6.65 -19.73
N LYS A 85 -5.09 6.42 -19.88
CA LYS A 85 -6.17 7.18 -19.24
C LYS A 85 -7.30 6.33 -18.67
N LYS A 86 -7.18 5.01 -18.65
CA LYS A 86 -8.17 4.13 -18.02
C LYS A 86 -7.48 3.08 -17.17
N SER A 87 -7.23 3.41 -15.89
CA SER A 87 -6.92 2.42 -14.87
C SER A 87 -8.00 1.33 -14.86
N LYS A 88 -7.68 0.18 -15.43
CA LYS A 88 -8.46 -1.06 -15.31
C LYS A 88 -7.63 -2.07 -14.52
N THR A 89 -7.49 -1.83 -13.22
CA THR A 89 -6.89 -2.77 -12.27
C THR A 89 -7.90 -3.04 -11.16
N SER A 90 -8.78 -4.03 -11.37
CA SER A 90 -9.83 -4.40 -10.41
C SER A 90 -9.36 -5.35 -9.30
N GLU A 91 -8.14 -5.92 -9.39
CA GLU A 91 -7.58 -6.94 -8.49
C GLU A 91 -6.15 -6.59 -8.02
N CYS A 92 -5.77 -7.04 -6.81
CA CYS A 92 -4.42 -6.85 -6.26
C CYS A 92 -3.44 -7.85 -6.90
N ASN A 93 -2.24 -7.40 -7.25
CA ASN A 93 -1.20 -8.23 -7.84
C ASN A 93 -0.13 -8.56 -6.79
N THR A 94 0.45 -9.76 -6.83
CA THR A 94 1.50 -10.18 -5.88
C THR A 94 2.81 -10.45 -6.60
N TYR A 95 3.89 -9.81 -6.14
CA TYR A 95 5.25 -9.96 -6.66
C TYR A 95 6.12 -10.66 -5.62
N GLY A 96 6.48 -11.92 -5.89
CA GLY A 96 7.24 -12.78 -4.99
C GLY A 96 8.74 -12.79 -5.31
N PHE A 97 9.58 -12.70 -4.28
CA PHE A 97 11.03 -12.74 -4.38
C PHE A 97 11.63 -13.64 -3.29
N ILE A 98 12.65 -14.44 -3.61
CA ILE A 98 13.33 -15.28 -2.63
C ILE A 98 14.72 -14.71 -2.36
N LYS A 99 15.05 -14.42 -1.10
CA LYS A 99 16.38 -13.97 -0.68
C LYS A 99 16.70 -14.44 0.73
N GLY A 100 17.89 -15.02 0.92
CA GLY A 100 18.37 -15.44 2.24
C GLY A 100 17.43 -16.40 2.99
N GLY A 101 16.80 -17.33 2.29
CA GLY A 101 15.86 -18.30 2.90
C GLY A 101 14.49 -17.71 3.29
N CYS A 102 14.16 -16.50 2.83
CA CYS A 102 12.86 -15.86 3.06
C CYS A 102 12.17 -15.56 1.73
N LEU A 103 10.85 -15.78 1.69
CA LEU A 103 9.97 -15.41 0.58
C LEU A 103 9.34 -14.04 0.88
N TYR A 104 9.71 -13.01 0.11
CA TYR A 104 9.14 -11.67 0.18
C TYR A 104 8.02 -11.54 -0.85
N ASN A 105 6.80 -11.26 -0.40
CA ASN A 105 5.66 -11.05 -1.27
C ASN A 105 5.20 -9.59 -1.15
N PHE A 106 5.32 -8.83 -2.23
CA PHE A 106 4.80 -7.47 -2.31
C PHE A 106 3.44 -7.48 -2.98
N ILE A 107 2.41 -7.08 -2.24
CA ILE A 107 1.02 -7.06 -2.66
C ILE A 107 0.73 -5.64 -3.13
N ASP A 108 0.76 -5.46 -4.44
CA ASP A 108 0.43 -4.20 -5.07
C ASP A 108 -1.10 -4.03 -5.12
N THR A 109 -1.54 -2.86 -4.65
CA THR A 109 -2.96 -2.51 -4.58
C THR A 109 -3.27 -1.45 -5.62
N PRO A 110 -4.47 -1.47 -6.24
CA PRO A 110 -4.88 -0.41 -7.15
C PRO A 110 -4.75 0.98 -6.53
N GLY A 111 -4.46 1.99 -7.34
CA GLY A 111 -4.27 3.36 -6.87
C GLY A 111 -5.49 3.89 -6.13
N LEU A 112 -5.26 4.49 -4.97
CA LEU A 112 -6.33 4.94 -4.07
C LEU A 112 -7.25 6.03 -4.68
N SER A 113 -6.78 6.75 -5.71
CA SER A 113 -7.43 7.94 -6.26
C SER A 113 -8.16 7.69 -7.60
N ASP A 114 -8.27 6.44 -8.04
CA ASP A 114 -8.84 6.12 -9.37
C ASP A 114 -10.36 6.28 -9.47
N THR A 115 -11.07 6.57 -8.39
CA THR A 115 -12.53 6.69 -8.43
C THR A 115 -13.08 7.71 -7.46
N GLU A 116 -13.74 8.74 -7.99
CA GLU A 116 -14.58 9.65 -7.20
C GLU A 116 -15.73 8.86 -6.52
N GLY A 117 -15.86 8.98 -5.19
CA GLY A 117 -17.01 8.49 -4.41
C GLY A 117 -16.66 7.67 -3.16
N THR A 118 -17.31 7.99 -2.04
CA THR A 118 -17.10 7.36 -0.72
C THR A 118 -17.45 5.87 -0.65
N GLU A 119 -18.38 5.40 -1.49
CA GLU A 119 -18.78 3.98 -1.56
C GLU A 119 -17.70 3.10 -2.21
N ARG A 120 -16.88 3.66 -3.10
CA ARG A 120 -15.78 2.93 -3.75
C ARG A 120 -14.55 2.86 -2.85
N ASP A 121 -14.35 3.84 -1.96
CA ASP A 121 -13.31 3.77 -0.92
C ASP A 121 -13.49 2.52 -0.05
N ASP A 122 -14.71 2.27 0.43
CA ASP A 122 -14.98 1.11 1.29
C ASP A 122 -14.78 -0.23 0.55
N GLN A 123 -15.05 -0.25 -0.76
CA GLN A 123 -14.71 -1.40 -1.61
C GLN A 123 -13.19 -1.57 -1.76
N HIS A 124 -12.44 -0.48 -1.95
CA HIS A 124 -10.97 -0.52 -2.04
C HIS A 124 -10.35 -1.03 -0.74
N ILE A 125 -10.77 -0.49 0.40
CA ILE A 125 -10.36 -0.98 1.72
C ILE A 125 -10.70 -2.45 1.87
N THR A 126 -11.91 -2.87 1.51
CA THR A 126 -12.32 -4.28 1.61
C THR A 126 -11.45 -5.19 0.74
N LYS A 127 -11.08 -4.78 -0.48
CA LYS A 127 -10.17 -5.52 -1.35
C LYS A 127 -8.78 -5.64 -0.74
N ILE A 128 -8.22 -4.53 -0.25
CA ILE A 128 -6.91 -4.48 0.42
C ILE A 128 -6.88 -5.44 1.61
N MET A 129 -7.91 -5.39 2.46
CA MET A 129 -8.02 -6.24 3.64
C MET A 129 -8.21 -7.71 3.26
N THR A 130 -8.99 -8.00 2.23
CA THR A 130 -9.19 -9.36 1.72
C THR A 130 -7.90 -9.94 1.16
N ALA A 131 -7.09 -9.12 0.48
CA ALA A 131 -5.78 -9.52 -0.01
C ALA A 131 -4.84 -9.83 1.17
N ALA A 132 -4.79 -8.97 2.18
CA ALA A 132 -4.01 -9.19 3.39
C ALA A 132 -4.43 -10.47 4.12
N GLU A 133 -5.74 -10.71 4.32
CA GLU A 133 -6.27 -11.89 5.03
C GLU A 133 -5.91 -13.22 4.35
N LYS A 134 -5.74 -13.26 3.02
CA LYS A 134 -5.40 -14.47 2.26
C LYS A 134 -3.95 -14.93 2.41
N THR A 135 -3.08 -14.12 3.01
CA THR A 135 -1.63 -14.36 3.05
C THR A 135 -1.16 -15.24 4.20
N GLY A 136 -2.01 -15.49 5.21
CA GLY A 136 -1.68 -16.24 6.43
C GLY A 136 -0.91 -15.42 7.48
N SER A 137 0.01 -14.56 7.06
CA SER A 137 0.72 -13.62 7.93
C SER A 137 1.13 -12.36 7.18
N MET A 138 1.16 -11.20 7.85
CA MET A 138 1.54 -9.92 7.27
C MET A 138 2.75 -9.35 8.01
N ALA A 139 3.78 -8.96 7.26
CA ALA A 139 4.98 -8.31 7.80
C ALA A 139 4.76 -6.82 8.02
N GLY A 140 4.04 -6.15 7.13
CA GLY A 140 3.80 -4.71 7.26
C GLY A 140 3.06 -4.10 6.09
N ILE A 141 2.84 -2.80 6.19
CA ILE A 141 2.24 -1.99 5.13
C ILE A 141 3.26 -0.91 4.76
N ILE A 142 3.57 -0.80 3.46
CA ILE A 142 4.36 0.29 2.91
C ILE A 142 3.41 1.30 2.28
N ILE A 143 3.48 2.53 2.78
CA ILE A 143 2.80 3.70 2.20
C ILE A 143 3.75 4.34 1.21
N VAL A 144 3.38 4.30 -0.07
CA VAL A 144 4.15 4.89 -1.15
C VAL A 144 3.58 6.26 -1.47
N ILE A 145 4.44 7.28 -1.42
CA ILE A 145 4.06 8.69 -1.58
C ILE A 145 5.06 9.35 -2.51
N ASN A 146 4.61 10.26 -3.38
CA ASN A 146 5.53 11.10 -4.13
C ASN A 146 6.14 12.15 -3.19
N GLY A 147 7.43 12.04 -2.86
CA GLY A 147 8.09 12.91 -1.90
C GLY A 147 8.30 14.36 -2.37
N THR A 148 8.02 14.67 -3.64
CA THR A 148 8.12 16.05 -4.16
C THR A 148 6.92 16.91 -3.80
N VAL A 149 5.79 16.31 -3.41
CA VAL A 149 4.60 17.05 -2.96
C VAL A 149 4.76 17.45 -1.50
N ALA A 150 4.20 18.59 -1.11
CA ALA A 150 4.40 19.13 0.24
C ALA A 150 3.59 18.41 1.32
N ARG A 151 2.41 17.89 0.98
CA ARG A 151 1.44 17.34 1.96
C ARG A 151 0.64 16.19 1.36
N ALA A 152 0.15 15.30 2.22
CA ALA A 152 -0.84 14.30 1.85
C ALA A 152 -2.09 14.96 1.27
N THR A 153 -2.62 14.40 0.19
CA THR A 153 -3.90 14.82 -0.38
C THR A 153 -5.05 14.46 0.57
N VAL A 154 -6.20 15.09 0.37
CA VAL A 154 -7.44 14.74 1.09
C VAL A 154 -7.80 13.27 0.88
N ASN A 155 -7.59 12.74 -0.33
CA ASN A 155 -7.90 11.35 -0.67
C ASN A 155 -6.99 10.36 0.06
N LEU A 156 -5.68 10.63 0.07
CA LEU A 156 -4.72 9.82 0.83
C LEU A 156 -5.08 9.83 2.33
N ARG A 157 -5.31 11.02 2.91
CA ARG A 157 -5.71 11.16 4.32
C ARG A 157 -6.99 10.39 4.64
N ASN A 158 -8.03 10.55 3.83
CA ASN A 158 -9.29 9.84 4.01
C ASN A 158 -9.11 8.33 3.95
N THR A 159 -8.28 7.85 3.01
CA THR A 159 -7.96 6.42 2.92
C THR A 159 -7.21 5.94 4.16
N LEU A 160 -6.20 6.68 4.63
CA LEU A 160 -5.44 6.31 5.83
C LEU A 160 -6.34 6.26 7.09
N VAL A 161 -7.27 7.20 7.24
CA VAL A 161 -8.26 7.19 8.33
C VAL A 161 -9.16 5.94 8.26
N ARG A 162 -9.64 5.58 7.06
CA ARG A 162 -10.45 4.37 6.84
C ARG A 162 -9.66 3.08 7.05
N LEU A 163 -8.42 3.04 6.56
CA LEU A 163 -7.49 1.93 6.78
C LEU A 163 -7.21 1.74 8.26
N ARG A 164 -6.95 2.82 9.02
CA ARG A 164 -6.70 2.74 10.47
C ARG A 164 -7.81 2.02 11.21
N SER A 165 -9.06 2.29 10.82
CA SER A 165 -10.23 1.66 11.42
C SER A 165 -10.30 0.16 11.12
N SER A 166 -9.78 -0.25 9.96
CA SER A 166 -9.86 -1.62 9.46
C SER A 166 -8.65 -2.47 9.86
N VAL A 167 -7.46 -1.88 9.90
CA VAL A 167 -6.18 -2.51 10.19
C VAL A 167 -5.97 -2.62 11.70
N PRO A 168 -5.63 -3.81 12.24
CA PRO A 168 -5.33 -3.96 13.66
C PRO A 168 -4.12 -3.16 14.11
N ASP A 169 -4.14 -2.69 15.36
CA ASP A 169 -3.09 -1.82 15.92
C ASP A 169 -1.68 -2.41 15.83
N ILE A 170 -1.55 -3.74 15.98
CA ILE A 170 -0.25 -4.41 15.88
C ILE A 170 0.36 -4.22 14.48
N LEU A 171 -0.45 -4.23 13.42
CA LEU A 171 0.05 -3.97 12.06
C LEU A 171 0.29 -2.47 11.80
N LEU A 172 -0.35 -1.58 12.55
CA LEU A 172 -0.04 -0.14 12.53
C LEU A 172 1.35 0.16 13.10
N ASN A 173 1.93 -0.72 13.93
CA ASN A 173 3.33 -0.60 14.35
C ASN A 173 4.31 -1.01 13.24
N ASN A 174 3.82 -1.73 12.23
CA ASN A 174 4.61 -2.25 11.11
C ASN A 174 4.39 -1.40 9.84
N LEU A 175 4.23 -0.10 10.02
CA LEU A 175 4.07 0.87 8.95
C LEU A 175 5.42 1.42 8.51
N VAL A 176 5.63 1.43 7.21
CA VAL A 176 6.81 1.97 6.55
C VAL A 176 6.36 2.98 5.50
N VAL A 177 7.10 4.07 5.33
CA VAL A 177 6.87 5.07 4.29
C VAL A 177 8.00 5.02 3.28
N VAL A 178 7.64 5.03 2.00
CA VAL A 178 8.61 5.23 0.91
C VAL A 178 8.24 6.50 0.16
N LEU A 179 9.11 7.48 0.22
CA LEU A 179 9.02 8.74 -0.51
C LEU A 179 9.72 8.59 -1.86
N THR A 180 8.94 8.54 -2.94
CA THR A 180 9.42 8.37 -4.32
C THR A 180 9.73 9.70 -4.99
N ASN A 181 10.48 9.67 -6.10
CA ASN A 181 10.88 10.86 -6.88
C ASN A 181 11.76 11.85 -6.09
N CYS A 182 12.36 11.43 -4.99
CA CYS A 182 13.18 12.31 -4.16
C CYS A 182 14.30 11.54 -3.46
N SER A 183 15.24 12.31 -2.93
CA SER A 183 16.25 11.93 -1.95
C SER A 183 15.93 12.60 -0.60
N VAL A 184 16.65 12.24 0.46
CA VAL A 184 16.55 12.89 1.78
C VAL A 184 16.61 14.42 1.67
N SER A 185 17.51 14.96 0.85
CA SER A 185 17.72 16.40 0.70
C SER A 185 16.75 17.11 -0.24
N THR A 186 15.94 16.37 -1.00
CA THR A 186 15.00 16.94 -2.00
C THR A 186 13.54 16.62 -1.70
N ALA A 187 13.28 15.84 -0.64
CA ALA A 187 11.94 15.58 -0.15
C ALA A 187 11.32 16.87 0.40
N ASN A 188 10.10 17.17 -0.05
CA ASN A 188 9.30 18.29 0.44
C ASN A 188 8.11 17.81 1.29
N PHE A 189 7.90 16.49 1.36
CA PHE A 189 6.73 15.91 2.00
C PHE A 189 6.80 16.01 3.51
N ASP A 190 5.81 16.67 4.09
CA ASP A 190 5.62 16.77 5.52
C ASP A 190 4.98 15.50 6.09
N LEU A 191 5.72 14.75 6.91
CA LEU A 191 5.25 13.51 7.54
C LEU A 191 4.12 13.75 8.56
N GLU A 192 4.05 14.94 9.17
CA GLU A 192 2.93 15.30 10.06
C GLU A 192 1.60 15.29 9.29
N SER A 193 1.67 15.42 7.96
CA SER A 193 0.47 15.36 7.13
C SER A 193 -0.18 13.97 7.07
N LEU A 194 0.46 12.93 7.61
CA LEU A 194 -0.04 11.55 7.74
C LEU A 194 -0.77 11.29 9.07
N GLU A 195 -0.93 12.30 9.92
CA GLU A 195 -1.77 12.18 11.12
C GLU A 195 -3.16 11.58 10.79
N PRO A 196 -3.68 10.69 11.66
CA PRO A 196 -3.19 10.38 13.01
C PRO A 196 -2.23 9.17 13.04
N TRP A 197 -1.59 8.81 11.93
CA TRP A 197 -0.62 7.72 11.90
C TRP A 197 0.73 8.26 12.37
N THR A 198 1.25 7.70 13.45
CA THR A 198 2.60 8.02 13.94
C THR A 198 3.59 7.08 13.27
N ILE A 199 4.55 7.64 12.54
CA ILE A 199 5.54 6.88 11.78
C ILE A 199 6.92 7.22 12.35
N SER A 200 7.67 6.19 12.75
CA SER A 200 9.04 6.37 13.20
C SER A 200 9.91 6.88 12.05
N GLU A 201 10.86 7.77 12.31
CA GLU A 201 11.84 8.20 11.31
C GLU A 201 12.63 7.01 10.74
N ASP A 202 12.92 6.00 11.57
CA ASP A 202 13.55 4.73 11.16
C ASP A 202 12.72 3.91 10.14
N ASN A 203 11.45 4.28 9.94
CA ASN A 203 10.53 3.63 9.02
C ASN A 203 10.29 4.47 7.75
N VAL A 204 11.05 5.54 7.52
CA VAL A 204 10.94 6.40 6.35
C VAL A 204 12.13 6.19 5.44
N PHE A 205 11.86 5.82 4.19
CA PHE A 205 12.87 5.54 3.17
C PHE A 205 12.63 6.42 1.95
N TYR A 206 13.72 6.71 1.24
CA TYR A 206 13.70 7.62 0.10
C TYR A 206 14.12 6.84 -1.15
N MET A 207 13.41 7.08 -2.26
CA MET A 207 13.73 6.41 -3.51
C MET A 207 13.66 7.39 -4.67
N ASN A 208 14.81 7.67 -5.26
CA ASN A 208 14.87 8.42 -6.49
C ASN A 208 14.65 7.47 -7.66
N ASN A 209 13.50 7.59 -8.31
CA ASN A 209 13.05 6.67 -9.34
C ASN A 209 13.46 7.08 -10.77
N SER A 210 14.43 8.00 -10.89
CA SER A 210 14.88 8.58 -12.15
C SER A 210 15.37 7.57 -13.19
N ALA A 211 15.95 6.43 -12.76
CA ALA A 211 16.56 5.45 -13.67
C ALA A 211 15.58 4.79 -14.67
N VAL A 212 14.35 4.53 -14.23
CA VAL A 212 13.32 3.85 -15.05
C VAL A 212 12.21 4.78 -15.54
N SER A 213 12.30 6.07 -15.20
CA SER A 213 11.31 7.09 -15.61
C SER A 213 11.63 7.76 -16.95
N LYS A 214 12.85 7.55 -17.48
CA LYS A 214 13.30 8.08 -18.77
C LYS A 214 13.91 6.98 -19.64
N PRO A 215 13.84 7.10 -20.98
CA PRO A 215 14.44 6.11 -21.87
C PRO A 215 15.96 6.16 -21.76
N ARG A 216 16.62 5.00 -21.89
CA ARG A 216 18.09 4.88 -21.81
C ARG A 216 18.84 5.90 -22.67
N GLN A 217 18.31 6.19 -23.86
CA GLN A 217 18.93 7.13 -24.80
C GLN A 217 19.03 8.57 -24.26
N SER A 218 18.22 8.96 -23.26
CA SER A 218 18.24 10.32 -22.71
C SER A 218 19.46 10.59 -21.81
N TRP A 219 20.19 9.56 -21.38
CA TRP A 219 21.28 9.70 -20.41
C TRP A 219 22.55 8.93 -20.77
N ILE A 220 22.48 7.92 -21.64
CA ILE A 220 23.61 7.02 -21.93
C ILE A 220 24.85 7.73 -22.49
N ASP A 221 24.66 8.74 -23.34
CA ASP A 221 25.76 9.45 -24.02
C ASP A 221 26.35 10.59 -23.17
N SER A 222 25.65 11.02 -22.13
CA SER A 222 26.10 12.09 -21.23
C SER A 222 26.77 11.52 -19.99
N LYS A 223 28.10 11.62 -19.91
CA LYS A 223 28.87 11.17 -18.73
C LYS A 223 28.35 11.77 -17.43
N LYS A 224 27.98 13.06 -17.44
CA LYS A 224 27.45 13.76 -16.26
C LYS A 224 26.10 13.21 -15.82
N LEU A 225 25.16 13.02 -16.77
CA LEU A 225 23.83 12.49 -16.45
C LEU A 225 23.93 11.03 -16.01
N LYS A 226 24.73 10.22 -16.70
CA LYS A 226 24.98 8.82 -16.33
C LYS A 226 25.55 8.70 -14.91
N ALA A 227 26.54 9.51 -14.56
CA ALA A 227 27.14 9.47 -13.23
C ALA A 227 26.16 9.88 -12.12
N GLY A 228 25.33 10.90 -12.36
CA GLY A 228 24.28 11.29 -11.42
C GLY A 228 23.22 10.20 -11.24
N LEU A 229 22.78 9.60 -12.36
CA LEU A 229 21.79 8.53 -12.35
C LEU A 229 22.29 7.25 -11.69
N LEU A 230 23.58 6.92 -11.86
CA LEU A 230 24.20 5.79 -11.21
C LEU A 230 24.23 5.98 -9.69
N ARG A 231 24.55 7.19 -9.23
CA ARG A 231 24.48 7.52 -7.80
C ARG A 231 23.06 7.40 -7.26
N ASP A 232 22.09 8.02 -7.91
CA ASP A 232 20.67 7.92 -7.53
C ASP A 232 20.20 6.45 -7.45
N TRP A 233 20.68 5.62 -8.38
CA TRP A 233 20.39 4.19 -8.42
C TRP A 233 21.01 3.44 -7.25
N GLU A 234 22.30 3.64 -6.99
CA GLU A 234 23.03 3.02 -5.89
C GLU A 234 22.42 3.39 -4.54
N ASP A 235 22.18 4.68 -4.31
CA ASP A 235 21.50 5.21 -3.11
C ASP A 235 20.13 4.54 -2.93
N SER A 236 19.34 4.43 -4.00
CA SER A 236 18.02 3.77 -3.95
C SER A 236 18.10 2.27 -3.65
N MET A 237 19.15 1.57 -4.11
CA MET A 237 19.37 0.16 -3.79
C MET A 237 19.79 -0.04 -2.32
N GLU A 238 20.57 0.88 -1.77
CA GLU A 238 20.92 0.90 -0.35
C GLU A 238 19.70 1.18 0.53
N GLU A 239 18.87 2.17 0.17
CA GLU A 239 17.61 2.48 0.85
C GLU A 239 16.66 1.28 0.85
N ILE A 240 16.52 0.58 -0.29
CA ILE A 240 15.72 -0.65 -0.36
C ILE A 240 16.31 -1.74 0.53
N ASN A 241 17.63 -1.89 0.56
CA ASN A 241 18.27 -2.86 1.46
C ASN A 241 17.91 -2.58 2.92
N SER A 242 18.06 -1.32 3.36
CA SER A 242 17.72 -0.86 4.70
C SER A 242 16.24 -1.06 5.01
N MET A 243 15.35 -0.76 4.07
CA MET A 243 13.91 -0.98 4.18
C MET A 243 13.59 -2.47 4.38
N ILE A 244 14.19 -3.36 3.60
CA ILE A 244 13.95 -4.81 3.71
C ILE A 244 14.43 -5.32 5.06
N LEU A 245 15.60 -4.88 5.53
CA LEU A 245 16.11 -5.24 6.86
C LEU A 245 15.16 -4.73 7.96
N ARG A 246 14.68 -3.49 7.83
CA ARG A 246 13.73 -2.89 8.78
C ARG A 246 12.43 -3.68 8.84
N VAL A 247 11.81 -3.99 7.70
CA VAL A 247 10.57 -4.79 7.63
C VAL A 247 10.75 -6.14 8.32
N LYS A 248 11.91 -6.80 8.17
CA LYS A 248 12.18 -8.06 8.91
C LYS A 248 12.20 -7.86 10.42
N THR A 249 12.76 -6.75 10.91
CA THR A 249 12.85 -6.47 12.36
C THR A 249 11.49 -6.17 12.99
N LEU A 250 10.55 -5.65 12.22
CA LEU A 250 9.17 -5.38 12.66
C LEU A 250 8.36 -6.68 12.86
N GLY A 251 8.87 -7.82 12.35
CA GLY A 251 8.25 -9.13 12.52
C GLY A 251 6.98 -9.32 11.68
N THR A 252 6.26 -10.42 11.95
CA THR A 252 5.04 -10.77 11.22
C THR A 252 3.85 -10.95 12.16
N VAL A 253 2.68 -10.51 11.72
CA VAL A 253 1.40 -10.65 12.41
C VAL A 253 0.55 -11.70 11.71
N ALA A 254 0.00 -12.68 12.44
CA ALA A 254 -0.89 -13.69 11.86
C ALA A 254 -2.20 -13.08 11.34
N THR A 255 -2.66 -13.49 10.15
CA THR A 255 -3.84 -12.92 9.52
C THR A 255 -5.15 -13.39 10.13
N ASP A 256 -5.15 -14.52 10.83
CA ASP A 256 -6.35 -14.98 11.56
C ASP A 256 -6.66 -14.03 12.73
N THR A 257 -5.63 -13.62 13.47
CA THR A 257 -5.74 -12.58 14.50
C THR A 257 -6.20 -11.25 13.90
N PHE A 258 -5.75 -10.93 12.68
CA PHE A 258 -6.19 -9.74 11.95
C PHE A 258 -7.68 -9.77 11.62
N LYS A 259 -8.17 -10.90 11.11
CA LYS A 259 -9.60 -11.12 10.81
C LYS A 259 -10.45 -11.02 12.07
N GLU A 260 -10.04 -11.67 13.16
CA GLU A 260 -10.75 -11.60 14.45
C GLU A 260 -10.79 -10.18 15.02
N MET A 261 -9.65 -9.47 15.03
CA MET A 261 -9.58 -8.08 15.53
C MET A 261 -10.46 -7.14 14.70
N ARG A 262 -10.47 -7.31 13.38
CA ARG A 262 -11.35 -6.56 12.46
C ARG A 262 -12.82 -6.84 12.75
N GLN A 263 -13.21 -8.10 12.94
CA GLN A 263 -14.59 -8.48 13.28
C GLN A 263 -15.02 -7.89 14.63
N LYS A 264 -14.16 -7.95 15.65
CA LYS A 264 -14.41 -7.34 16.97
C LYS A 264 -14.60 -5.82 16.85
N ARG A 265 -13.73 -5.12 16.11
CA ARG A 265 -13.87 -3.68 15.87
C ARG A 265 -15.15 -3.33 15.14
N ASN A 266 -15.51 -4.07 14.10
CA ASN A 266 -16.76 -3.84 13.36
C ASN A 266 -17.98 -4.04 14.26
N LYS A 267 -17.97 -5.04 15.14
CA LYS A 267 -19.03 -5.26 16.13
C LYS A 267 -19.15 -4.07 17.10
N ILE A 268 -18.04 -3.63 17.70
CA ILE A 268 -18.00 -2.45 18.59
C ILE A 268 -18.54 -1.20 17.86
N LYS A 269 -18.09 -0.97 16.63
CA LYS A 269 -18.55 0.17 15.81
C LYS A 269 -20.06 0.13 15.56
N SER A 270 -20.61 -1.05 15.28
CA SER A 270 -22.05 -1.25 15.08
C SER A 270 -22.84 -0.97 16.36
N GLU A 271 -22.37 -1.47 17.50
CA GLU A 271 -23.01 -1.26 18.81
C GLU A 271 -22.99 0.23 19.20
N ILE A 272 -21.85 0.92 19.07
CA ILE A 272 -21.72 2.37 19.31
C ILE A 272 -22.68 3.16 18.41
N THR A 273 -22.77 2.79 17.13
CA THR A 273 -23.68 3.45 16.18
C THR A 273 -25.14 3.26 16.61
N GLY A 274 -25.51 2.07 17.07
CA GLY A 274 -26.84 1.79 17.62
C GLY A 274 -27.17 2.66 18.84
N ILE A 275 -26.25 2.73 19.81
CA ILE A 275 -26.39 3.56 21.01
C ILE A 275 -26.55 5.04 20.63
N LEU A 276 -25.74 5.55 19.70
CA LEU A 276 -25.83 6.94 19.23
C LEU A 276 -27.20 7.26 18.60
N LEU A 277 -27.78 6.31 17.86
CA LEU A 277 -29.13 6.47 17.29
C LEU A 277 -30.20 6.48 18.37
N GLU A 278 -30.07 5.67 19.42
CA GLU A 278 -30.99 5.68 20.56
C GLU A 278 -30.91 6.98 21.35
N VAL A 279 -29.70 7.46 21.65
CA VAL A 279 -29.47 8.74 22.32
C VAL A 279 -30.10 9.89 21.53
N LYS A 280 -29.97 9.89 20.20
CA LYS A 280 -30.60 10.89 19.34
C LYS A 280 -32.14 10.85 19.43
N LYS A 281 -32.74 9.66 19.41
CA LYS A 281 -34.20 9.50 19.59
C LYS A 281 -34.68 10.02 20.95
N LEU A 282 -33.91 9.79 22.01
CA LEU A 282 -34.20 10.30 23.35
C LEU A 282 -34.16 11.83 23.38
N GLN A 283 -33.14 12.45 22.78
CA GLN A 283 -33.02 13.91 22.67
C GLN A 283 -34.18 14.53 21.86
N ASP A 284 -34.58 13.90 20.76
CA ASP A 284 -35.72 14.35 19.94
C ASP A 284 -37.04 14.28 20.74
N THR A 285 -37.22 13.21 21.53
CA THR A 285 -38.41 13.02 22.37
C THR A 285 -38.45 14.03 23.50
N GLN A 286 -37.31 14.31 24.14
CA GLN A 286 -37.20 15.32 25.19
C GLN A 286 -37.48 16.73 24.65
N SER A 287 -37.00 17.04 23.43
CA SER A 287 -37.28 18.31 22.76
C SER A 287 -38.78 18.48 22.46
N LYS A 288 -39.44 17.43 21.97
CA LYS A 288 -40.91 17.44 21.76
C LYS A 288 -41.68 17.63 23.07
N LEU A 289 -41.24 16.95 24.14
CA LEU A 289 -41.85 17.10 25.46
C LEU A 289 -41.73 18.52 26.00
N SER A 290 -40.56 19.17 25.83
CA SER A 290 -40.40 20.57 26.24
C SER A 290 -41.30 21.51 25.44
N THR A 291 -41.42 21.33 24.12
CA THR A 291 -42.30 22.16 23.30
C THR A 291 -43.76 22.01 23.68
N ALA A 292 -44.22 20.77 23.91
CA ALA A 292 -45.59 20.50 24.34
C ALA A 292 -45.89 21.11 25.73
N LYS A 293 -44.93 21.06 26.66
CA LYS A 293 -45.06 21.71 27.98
C LYS A 293 -45.17 23.23 27.87
N SER A 294 -44.36 23.87 27.03
CA SER A 294 -44.43 25.31 26.81
C SER A 294 -45.77 25.73 26.19
N ALA A 295 -46.23 25.02 25.16
CA ALA A 295 -47.52 25.28 24.53
C ALA A 295 -48.71 25.08 25.48
N HIS A 296 -48.68 24.04 26.31
CA HIS A 296 -49.72 23.85 27.34
C HIS A 296 -49.74 25.00 28.35
N LYS A 297 -48.56 25.52 28.72
CA LYS A 297 -48.45 26.62 29.68
C LYS A 297 -49.07 27.92 29.14
N GLU A 298 -48.80 28.24 27.87
CA GLU A 298 -49.42 29.38 27.15
C GLU A 298 -50.94 29.25 27.00
N VAL A 299 -51.46 28.04 26.84
CA VAL A 299 -52.91 27.79 26.76
C VAL A 299 -53.60 27.91 28.13
N THR A 300 -52.92 27.57 29.22
CA THR A 300 -53.48 27.68 30.58
C THR A 300 -53.35 29.06 31.21
N GLU A 301 -52.50 29.93 30.68
CA GLU A 301 -52.28 31.30 31.16
C GLU A 301 -53.10 32.35 30.39
N ASN A 302 -53.88 31.94 29.38
CA ASN A 302 -54.92 32.74 28.68
C ASN A 302 -56.33 32.30 29.09
#